data_AF-K2FWU6-F1
#
_entry.id   AF-K2FWU6-F1
#
_cell.length_a   1.000
_cell.length_b   1.000
_cell.length_c   1.000
_cell.angle_alpha   90.00
_cell.angle_beta   90.00
_cell.angle_gamma   90.00
#
_symmetry.space_group_name_H-M   'P 1'
#
loop_
_entity.id
_entity.type
_entity.pdbx_description
1 polymer ?
#
loop_
_entity_poly.entity_id
_entity_poly.type
_entity_poly.pdbx_seq_one_letter_code
_entity_poly.pdbx_strand_id
1 'polypeptide(L)'
;MFKEDLKRNNKEMKNTKTDKVSVFSLAFELGYIVAVPIVVLALVGRVIDKKLDSSPWFLLLGIVISIVVSTYWIYKKTTDIIDNK
;
A
#
# COMPACT_ATOMS: atom_id res chain seq x y z
N MET A 1 -23.27 -41.99 4.48
CA MET A 1 -22.11 -42.01 3.57
C MET A 1 -22.26 -40.98 2.43
N PHE A 2 -22.89 -41.30 1.29
CA PHE A 2 -22.91 -40.40 0.11
C PHE A 2 -23.47 -38.97 0.34
N LYS A 3 -24.51 -38.80 1.16
CA LYS A 3 -25.06 -37.47 1.51
C LYS A 3 -24.12 -36.64 2.38
N GLU A 4 -23.26 -37.27 3.16
CA GLU A 4 -22.32 -36.60 4.07
C GLU A 4 -21.10 -36.07 3.30
N ASP A 5 -20.72 -36.76 2.22
CA ASP A 5 -19.70 -36.31 1.27
C ASP A 5 -20.17 -35.05 0.51
N LEU A 6 -21.43 -35.03 0.05
CA LEU A 6 -22.02 -33.84 -0.60
C LEU A 6 -22.16 -32.66 0.37
N LYS A 7 -22.49 -32.92 1.64
CA LYS A 7 -22.60 -31.87 2.66
C LYS A 7 -21.24 -31.30 3.04
N ARG A 8 -20.19 -32.12 3.07
CA ARG A 8 -18.79 -31.67 3.25
C ARG A 8 -18.34 -30.80 2.08
N ASN A 9 -18.55 -31.26 0.85
CA ASN A 9 -18.09 -30.55 -0.34
C ASN A 9 -18.75 -29.16 -0.50
N ASN A 10 -20.05 -29.05 -0.20
CA ASN A 10 -20.76 -27.76 -0.20
C ASN A 10 -20.30 -26.84 0.95
N LYS A 11 -19.89 -27.39 2.10
CA LYS A 11 -19.37 -26.61 3.23
C LYS A 11 -17.98 -26.02 2.92
N GLU A 12 -17.14 -26.74 2.18
CA GLU A 12 -15.83 -26.26 1.74
C GLU A 12 -15.93 -25.20 0.63
N MET A 13 -16.84 -25.36 -0.34
CA MET A 13 -17.10 -24.33 -1.36
C MET A 13 -17.71 -23.03 -0.80
N LYS A 14 -18.26 -23.06 0.42
CA LYS A 14 -18.80 -21.86 1.08
C LYS A 14 -17.73 -21.08 1.87
N ASN A 15 -16.57 -21.68 2.11
CA ASN A 15 -15.46 -21.06 2.85
C ASN A 15 -14.46 -20.30 1.95
N THR A 16 -14.69 -20.27 0.63
CA THR A 16 -13.93 -19.44 -0.34
C THR A 16 -14.60 -18.07 -0.60
N LYS A 17 -15.65 -17.75 0.17
CA LYS A 17 -16.28 -16.41 0.16
C LYS A 17 -15.51 -15.39 1.01
N THR A 18 -14.33 -15.76 1.49
CA THR A 18 -13.50 -14.92 2.36
C THR A 18 -12.52 -14.01 1.59
N ASP A 19 -12.37 -14.20 0.28
CA ASP A 19 -11.20 -13.64 -0.40
C ASP A 19 -11.40 -12.23 -0.97
N LYS A 20 -12.63 -11.84 -1.36
CA LYS A 20 -12.81 -10.52 -1.98
C LYS A 20 -12.65 -9.37 -0.97
N VAL A 21 -13.22 -9.50 0.22
CA VAL A 21 -13.14 -8.44 1.25
C VAL A 21 -11.70 -8.26 1.73
N SER A 22 -10.95 -9.36 1.85
CA SER A 22 -9.54 -9.34 2.25
C SER A 22 -8.66 -8.63 1.20
N VAL A 23 -8.82 -8.95 -0.09
CA VAL A 23 -8.02 -8.34 -1.15
C VAL A 23 -8.27 -6.83 -1.29
N PHE A 24 -9.53 -6.38 -1.13
CA PHE A 24 -9.85 -4.95 -1.13
C PHE A 24 -9.26 -4.22 0.08
N SER A 25 -9.29 -4.83 1.27
CA SER A 25 -8.69 -4.26 2.48
C SER A 25 -7.17 -4.08 2.32
N LEU A 26 -6.49 -5.09 1.76
CA LEU A 26 -5.05 -5.04 1.50
C LEU A 26 -4.71 -3.97 0.45
N ALA A 27 -5.50 -3.85 -0.62
CA ALA A 27 -5.30 -2.81 -1.62
C ALA A 27 -5.47 -1.39 -1.04
N PHE A 28 -6.43 -1.21 -0.11
CA PHE A 28 -6.61 0.06 0.60
C PHE A 28 -5.46 0.36 1.57
N GLU A 29 -4.97 -0.66 2.28
CA GLU A 29 -3.85 -0.53 3.22
C GLU A 29 -2.57 -0.10 2.50
N LEU A 30 -2.28 -0.73 1.35
CA LEU A 30 -1.15 -0.35 0.50
C LEU A 30 -1.37 1.02 -0.17
N GLY A 31 -2.60 1.28 -0.61
CA GLY A 31 -2.99 2.52 -1.27
C GLY A 31 -2.78 3.74 -0.37
N TYR A 32 -3.20 3.70 0.90
CA TYR A 32 -3.02 4.83 1.80
C TYR A 32 -1.55 5.03 2.20
N ILE A 33 -0.78 3.95 2.39
CA ILE A 33 0.65 4.01 2.71
C ILE A 33 1.45 4.76 1.62
N VAL A 34 1.03 4.63 0.36
CA VAL A 34 1.67 5.33 -0.78
C VAL A 34 1.04 6.71 -1.01
N ALA A 35 -0.28 6.82 -0.92
CA ALA A 35 -0.99 8.07 -1.23
C ALA A 35 -0.70 9.17 -0.20
N VAL A 36 -0.62 8.84 1.09
CA VAL A 36 -0.36 9.82 2.16
C VAL A 36 0.97 10.58 1.94
N PRO A 37 2.14 9.93 1.80
CA PRO A 37 3.39 10.65 1.60
C PRO A 37 3.41 11.44 0.29
N ILE A 38 2.82 10.92 -0.79
CA ILE A 38 2.72 11.64 -2.07
C ILE A 38 1.91 12.92 -1.90
N VAL A 39 0.72 12.83 -1.32
CA VAL A 39 -0.17 13.99 -1.17
C VAL A 39 0.43 15.01 -0.21
N VAL A 40 1.00 14.56 0.92
CA VAL A 40 1.65 15.46 1.89
C VAL A 40 2.84 16.17 1.26
N LEU A 41 3.74 15.45 0.60
CA LEU A 41 4.93 16.04 -0.03
C LEU A 41 4.56 16.92 -1.23
N ALA A 42 3.55 16.55 -2.02
CA ALA A 42 3.07 17.36 -3.13
C ALA A 42 2.42 18.67 -2.64
N LEU A 43 1.64 18.63 -1.56
CA LEU A 43 1.04 19.83 -0.97
C LEU A 43 2.10 20.74 -0.35
N VAL A 44 3.04 20.17 0.42
CA VAL A 44 4.16 20.92 1.02
C VAL A 44 5.02 21.55 -0.09
N GLY A 45 5.42 20.76 -1.09
CA GLY A 45 6.19 21.24 -2.24
C GLY A 45 5.46 22.35 -2.99
N ARG A 46 4.16 22.19 -3.24
CA ARG A 46 3.33 23.21 -3.90
C ARG A 46 3.23 24.51 -3.11
N VAL A 47 3.09 24.45 -1.79
CA VAL A 47 3.02 25.67 -0.94
C VAL A 47 4.36 26.40 -0.93
N ILE A 48 5.48 25.67 -0.92
CA ILE A 48 6.82 26.24 -0.99
C ILE A 48 7.08 26.85 -2.37
N ASP A 49 6.78 26.12 -3.46
CA ASP A 49 6.91 26.61 -4.83
C ASP A 49 6.10 27.91 -5.03
N LYS A 50 4.86 27.97 -4.51
CA LYS A 50 4.01 29.17 -4.58
C LYS A 50 4.55 30.37 -3.79
N LYS A 51 5.27 30.12 -2.69
CA LYS A 51 5.86 31.18 -1.86
C LYS A 51 7.16 31.74 -2.46
N LEU A 52 7.84 30.95 -3.31
CA LEU A 52 9.13 31.29 -3.90
C LEU A 52 9.03 31.75 -5.36
N ASP A 53 7.81 31.83 -5.94
CA ASP A 53 7.56 32.12 -7.37
C ASP A 53 8.39 31.24 -8.33
N SER A 54 8.80 30.06 -7.84
CA SER A 54 9.71 29.17 -8.55
C SER A 54 8.90 28.20 -9.40
N SER A 55 9.39 27.92 -10.61
CA SER A 55 8.94 26.76 -11.41
C SER A 55 8.89 25.51 -10.52
N PRO A 56 7.96 24.55 -10.76
CA PRO A 56 7.54 23.51 -9.79
C PRO A 56 8.62 22.46 -9.47
N TRP A 57 9.75 22.91 -8.92
CA TRP A 57 10.96 22.15 -8.64
C TRP A 57 10.88 21.50 -7.27
N PHE A 58 10.27 22.15 -6.27
CA PHE A 58 10.04 21.49 -4.97
C PHE A 58 9.00 20.40 -5.06
N LEU A 59 7.99 20.55 -5.93
CA LEU A 59 7.05 19.46 -6.23
C LEU A 59 7.80 18.25 -6.82
N LEU A 60 8.66 18.47 -7.81
CA LEU A 60 9.49 17.42 -8.40
C LEU A 60 10.40 16.75 -7.37
N LEU A 61 11.07 17.55 -6.54
CA LEU A 61 11.95 17.07 -5.49
C LEU A 61 11.18 16.28 -4.43
N GLY A 62 9.97 16.71 -4.07
CA GLY A 62 9.07 16.00 -3.16
C GLY A 62 8.68 14.62 -3.69
N ILE A 63 8.39 14.49 -4.99
CA ILE A 63 8.13 13.19 -5.62
C ILE A 63 9.36 12.29 -5.54
N VAL A 64 10.54 12.80 -5.89
CA VAL A 64 11.80 12.03 -5.84
C VAL A 64 12.09 11.56 -4.42
N ILE A 65 11.95 12.44 -3.42
CA ILE A 65 12.11 12.09 -2.00
C ILE A 65 11.09 11.01 -1.58
N SER A 66 9.83 11.13 -2.01
CA SER A 66 8.79 10.15 -1.69
C SER A 66 9.13 8.75 -2.19
N ILE A 67 9.71 8.64 -3.40
CA ILE A 67 10.15 7.38 -3.98
C ILE A 67 11.30 6.81 -3.13
N VAL A 68 12.32 7.61 -2.84
CA VAL A 68 13.49 7.17 -2.05
C VAL A 68 13.08 6.69 -0.65
N VAL A 69 12.23 7.44 0.04
CA VAL A 69 11.75 7.07 1.38
C VAL A 69 10.92 5.78 1.33
N SER A 70 10.05 5.63 0.33
CA SER A 70 9.24 4.41 0.17
C SER A 70 10.12 3.19 -0.10
N THR A 71 11.10 3.31 -1.00
CA THR A 71 12.06 2.24 -1.30
C THR A 71 12.87 1.85 -0.07
N TYR A 72 13.35 2.83 0.70
CA TYR A 72 14.10 2.58 1.94
C TYR A 72 13.26 1.83 2.98
N TRP A 73 11.99 2.22 3.16
CA TRP A 73 11.08 1.56 4.10
C TRP A 73 10.76 0.12 3.70
N ILE A 74 10.52 -0.11 2.41
CA ILE A 74 10.29 -1.46 1.86
C ILE A 74 11.54 -2.32 2.05
N TYR A 75 12.72 -1.79 1.72
CA TYR A 75 13.99 -2.49 1.91
C TYR A 75 14.18 -2.88 3.38
N LYS A 76 14.04 -1.91 4.29
CA LYS A 76 14.15 -2.16 5.73
C LYS A 76 13.17 -3.22 6.20
N LYS A 77 11.87 -3.13 5.85
CA LYS A 77 10.88 -4.15 6.21
C LYS A 77 11.23 -5.53 5.67
N THR A 78 11.78 -5.60 4.46
CA THR A 78 12.16 -6.87 3.82
C THR A 78 13.37 -7.48 4.53
N THR A 79 14.39 -6.68 4.83
CA THR A 79 15.55 -7.11 5.61
C THR A 79 15.16 -7.52 7.03
N ASP A 80 14.33 -6.74 7.72
CA ASP A 80 13.85 -7.07 9.06
C ASP A 80 13.11 -8.41 9.10
N ILE A 81 12.40 -8.80 8.02
CA ILE A 81 11.73 -10.10 7.92
C ILE A 81 12.72 -11.24 7.63
N ILE A 82 13.77 -10.97 6.85
CA ILE A 82 14.78 -11.96 6.47
C ILE A 82 15.77 -12.22 7.61
N ASP A 83 16.15 -11.18 8.36
CA ASP A 83 17.14 -11.23 9.42
C ASP A 83 16.56 -11.75 10.75
N ASN A 84 15.24 -11.66 10.93
CA ASN A 84 14.54 -12.16 12.11
C ASN A 84 14.10 -13.64 11.95
N LYS A 85 14.93 -14.43 11.28
CA LYS A 85 14.75 -15.84 10.96
C LYS A 85 16.01 -16.62 11.32
#